data_AF-D8SX06-F1
#
_entry.id   AF-D8SX06-F1
#
_cell.length_a   1.000
_cell.length_b   1.000
_cell.length_c   1.000
_cell.angle_alpha   90.00
_cell.angle_beta   90.00
_cell.angle_gamma   90.00
#
_symmetry.space_group_name_H-M   'P 1'
#
loop_
_entity.id
_entity.type
_entity.pdbx_description
1 polymer ?
#
loop_
_entity_poly.entity_id
_entity_poly.type
_entity_poly.pdbx_seq_one_letter_code
_entity_poly.pdbx_strand_id
1 'polypeptide(L)'
;MGVIVPATWFEKLSTVSFFSLCCTLGLLFVMALTIYIGFFDGVGFKARIPLVRTSQISKSIGIYSFGYGSAPIYPSIYYSMRNQGSFTLVLSIAFGVFTAVFLLFGLLGSFMFGFTTAPLITQNLPSHLLASRLAIWVSFVIPVSKFPLLMHPITSDVHEIIARKFSIQPKSLVSIVIRVVVSSFTTLVIMAIALGLPKFAGIIEFVGSSIDMLLGVILPIVFYLKIYQFTLPRAHMVGLVIMLLVGICLAVTGTIASIKDILA
;
A
#
# COMPACT_ATOMS: atom_id res chain seq x y z
N MET A 1 -2.70 -13.91 -16.67
CA MET A 1 -3.66 -13.81 -15.54
C MET A 1 -3.99 -15.18 -14.91
N GLY A 2 -4.02 -16.29 -15.66
CA GLY A 2 -4.17 -17.66 -15.08
C GLY A 2 -3.02 -18.18 -14.20
N VAL A 3 -1.92 -17.45 -14.07
CA VAL A 3 -0.73 -17.82 -13.26
C VAL A 3 -0.85 -17.34 -11.80
N ILE A 4 -1.76 -16.41 -11.49
CA ILE A 4 -1.87 -15.79 -10.17
C ILE A 4 -2.57 -16.71 -9.16
N VAL A 5 -3.55 -17.52 -9.62
CA VAL A 5 -4.34 -18.41 -8.75
C VAL A 5 -3.46 -19.50 -8.09
N PRO A 6 -2.59 -20.22 -8.82
CA PRO A 6 -1.70 -21.22 -8.19
C PRO A 6 -0.61 -20.60 -7.29
N ALA A 7 -0.21 -19.35 -7.56
CA ALA A 7 0.82 -18.68 -6.78
C ALA A 7 0.38 -18.36 -5.33
N THR A 8 -0.94 -18.34 -5.07
CA THR A 8 -1.52 -18.14 -3.73
C THR A 8 -1.35 -19.35 -2.80
N TRP A 9 -0.83 -20.48 -3.29
CA TRP A 9 -0.81 -21.75 -2.56
C TRP A 9 0.49 -22.03 -1.78
N PHE A 10 1.51 -21.15 -1.84
CA PHE A 10 2.81 -21.40 -1.22
C PHE A 10 2.87 -20.99 0.27
N GLU A 11 3.02 -21.98 1.16
CA GLU A 11 2.93 -21.87 2.62
C GLU A 11 4.29 -21.81 3.37
N LYS A 12 5.19 -20.88 3.04
CA LYS A 12 6.38 -20.63 3.92
C LYS A 12 6.71 -19.15 4.05
N LEU A 13 6.56 -18.61 5.27
CA LEU A 13 6.92 -17.23 5.66
C LEU A 13 8.35 -16.83 5.26
N SER A 14 9.31 -17.78 5.26
CA SER A 14 10.69 -17.56 4.80
C SER A 14 10.75 -17.25 3.30
N THR A 15 10.00 -18.00 2.48
CA THR A 15 9.89 -17.76 1.04
C THR A 15 9.18 -16.45 0.74
N VAL A 16 8.16 -16.10 1.53
CA VAL A 16 7.44 -14.82 1.45
C VAL A 16 8.37 -13.63 1.72
N SER A 17 9.24 -13.73 2.73
CA SER A 17 10.21 -12.68 3.06
C SER A 17 11.23 -12.45 1.94
N PHE A 18 11.80 -13.53 1.39
CA PHE A 18 12.71 -13.46 0.24
C PHE A 18 12.06 -12.81 -0.98
N PHE A 19 10.82 -13.18 -1.27
CA PHE A 19 10.09 -12.63 -2.41
C PHE A 19 9.72 -11.15 -2.20
N SER A 20 9.39 -10.78 -0.96
CA SER A 20 9.17 -9.37 -0.60
C SER A 20 10.43 -8.53 -0.77
N LEU A 21 11.59 -9.04 -0.32
CA LEU A 21 12.91 -8.41 -0.53
C LEU A 21 13.21 -8.22 -2.02
N CYS A 22 13.00 -9.24 -2.83
CA CYS A 22 13.19 -9.17 -4.28
C CYS A 22 12.30 -8.08 -4.91
N CYS A 23 11.03 -7.99 -4.50
CA CYS A 23 10.15 -6.94 -4.99
C CYS A 23 10.61 -5.53 -4.55
N THR A 24 11.10 -5.37 -3.33
CA THR A 24 11.64 -4.09 -2.84
C THR A 24 12.89 -3.68 -3.62
N LEU A 25 13.80 -4.61 -3.89
CA LEU A 25 14.95 -4.38 -4.77
C LEU A 25 14.51 -4.02 -6.19
N GLY A 26 13.45 -4.66 -6.69
CA GLY A 26 12.83 -4.31 -7.98
C GLY A 26 12.32 -2.87 -8.02
N LEU A 27 11.71 -2.37 -6.94
CA LEU A 27 11.27 -0.96 -6.85
C LEU A 27 12.46 0.00 -6.89
N LEU A 28 13.54 -0.30 -6.15
CA LEU A 28 14.77 0.49 -6.19
C LEU A 28 15.42 0.47 -7.57
N PHE A 29 15.36 -0.66 -8.27
CA PHE A 29 15.84 -0.77 -9.64
C PHE A 29 15.01 0.07 -10.61
N VAL A 30 13.68 0.07 -10.50
CA VAL A 30 12.80 0.96 -11.28
C VAL A 30 13.13 2.44 -11.02
N MET A 31 13.38 2.80 -9.76
CA MET A 31 13.83 4.15 -9.39
C MET A 31 15.17 4.49 -10.08
N ALA A 32 16.15 3.60 -10.03
CA ALA A 32 17.45 3.80 -10.67
C ALA A 32 17.34 3.94 -12.20
N LEU A 33 16.51 3.12 -12.86
CA LEU A 33 16.24 3.23 -14.30
C LEU A 33 15.56 4.57 -14.63
N THR A 34 14.64 5.03 -13.79
CA THR A 34 13.96 6.32 -13.99
C THR A 34 14.97 7.47 -13.90
N ILE A 35 15.90 7.42 -12.94
CA ILE A 35 16.99 8.39 -12.82
C ILE A 35 17.87 8.37 -14.07
N TYR A 36 18.26 7.17 -14.53
CA TYR A 36 19.08 7.00 -15.75
C TYR A 36 18.42 7.66 -16.97
N ILE A 37 17.13 7.39 -17.18
CA ILE A 37 16.34 7.98 -18.28
C ILE A 37 16.29 9.51 -18.18
N GLY A 38 16.18 10.04 -16.97
CA GLY A 38 16.19 11.48 -16.72
C GLY A 38 17.49 12.17 -17.11
N PHE A 39 18.64 11.54 -16.85
CA PHE A 39 19.96 12.10 -17.14
C PHE A 39 20.43 11.89 -18.58
N PHE A 40 20.27 10.68 -19.11
CA PHE A 40 20.96 10.27 -20.35
C PHE A 40 20.05 10.21 -21.58
N ASP A 41 18.76 9.94 -21.39
CA ASP A 41 17.84 9.68 -22.51
C ASP A 41 16.89 10.86 -22.81
N GLY A 42 17.27 12.08 -22.40
CA GLY A 42 16.69 13.32 -22.91
C GLY A 42 15.37 13.78 -22.28
N VAL A 43 14.83 13.12 -21.26
CA VAL A 43 13.67 13.63 -20.49
C VAL A 43 14.04 14.91 -19.74
N GLY A 44 15.25 14.94 -19.15
CA GLY A 44 15.77 16.09 -18.41
C GLY A 44 15.02 16.38 -17.11
N PHE A 45 15.49 17.38 -16.37
CA PHE A 45 14.96 17.78 -15.05
C PHE A 45 14.44 19.24 -15.03
N LYS A 46 14.08 19.77 -16.20
CA LYS A 46 13.71 21.19 -16.37
C LYS A 46 12.21 21.42 -16.34
N ALA A 47 11.39 20.43 -15.96
CA ALA A 47 9.96 20.61 -15.93
C ALA A 47 9.56 21.65 -14.88
N ARG A 48 8.58 22.49 -15.21
CA ARG A 48 8.07 23.53 -14.30
C ARG A 48 7.24 22.86 -13.19
N ILE A 49 7.70 22.99 -11.95
CA ILE A 49 7.00 22.45 -10.78
C ILE A 49 5.92 23.46 -10.32
N PRO A 50 4.64 23.03 -10.19
CA PRO A 50 3.65 23.84 -9.48
C PRO A 50 3.95 23.86 -7.98
N LEU A 51 4.07 25.05 -7.38
CA LEU A 51 4.32 25.18 -5.95
C LEU A 51 3.20 24.56 -5.10
N VAL A 52 1.94 24.89 -5.39
CA VAL A 52 0.77 24.27 -4.74
C VAL A 52 -0.42 24.29 -5.72
N ARG A 53 -1.04 23.14 -5.92
CA ARG A 53 -2.33 23.02 -6.62
C ARG A 53 -3.41 22.64 -5.62
N THR A 54 -4.16 23.63 -5.15
CA THR A 54 -5.18 23.45 -4.10
C THR A 54 -6.24 22.42 -4.46
N SER A 55 -6.59 22.28 -5.74
CA SER A 55 -7.56 21.29 -6.22
C SER A 55 -7.12 19.83 -6.08
N GLN A 56 -5.83 19.56 -5.92
CA GLN A 56 -5.29 18.20 -5.80
C GLN A 56 -4.82 17.85 -4.38
N ILE A 57 -4.86 18.79 -3.44
CA ILE A 57 -4.41 18.56 -2.05
C ILE A 57 -5.14 17.38 -1.42
N SER A 58 -6.47 17.31 -1.58
CA SER A 58 -7.29 16.21 -1.06
C SER A 58 -6.86 14.85 -1.63
N LYS A 59 -6.48 14.83 -2.92
CA LYS A 59 -6.02 13.62 -3.59
C LYS A 59 -4.66 13.15 -3.08
N SER A 60 -3.74 14.09 -2.90
CA SER A 60 -2.43 13.81 -2.35
C SER A 60 -2.51 13.20 -0.94
N ILE A 61 -3.42 13.69 -0.10
CA ILE A 61 -3.63 13.15 1.26
C ILE A 61 -3.95 11.65 1.22
N GLY A 62 -4.89 11.23 0.35
CA GLY A 62 -5.24 9.82 0.21
C GLY A 62 -4.08 8.96 -0.29
N ILE A 63 -3.35 9.44 -1.31
CA ILE A 63 -2.20 8.71 -1.87
C ILE A 63 -1.06 8.58 -0.84
N TYR A 64 -0.76 9.64 -0.08
CA TYR A 64 0.24 9.59 0.99
C TYR A 64 -0.19 8.65 2.10
N SER A 65 -1.45 8.73 2.54
CA SER A 65 -2.00 7.83 3.57
C SER A 65 -1.86 6.37 3.16
N PHE A 66 -2.24 6.04 1.91
CA PHE A 66 -2.08 4.70 1.35
C PHE A 66 -0.63 4.22 1.38
N GLY A 67 0.32 5.10 1.07
CA GLY A 67 1.75 4.80 1.15
C GLY A 67 2.21 4.35 2.54
N TYR A 68 1.62 4.89 3.61
CA TYR A 68 1.98 4.55 4.99
C TYR A 68 1.06 3.48 5.63
N GLY A 69 0.10 2.94 4.87
CA GLY A 69 -0.87 1.93 5.32
C GLY A 69 -0.22 0.61 5.76
N SER A 70 0.26 0.54 7.00
CA SER A 70 0.94 -0.64 7.56
C SER A 70 0.51 -0.99 8.99
N ALA A 71 -0.49 -0.30 9.54
CA ALA A 71 -0.99 -0.56 10.89
C ALA A 71 -1.37 -2.03 11.19
N PRO A 72 -2.03 -2.78 10.28
CA PRO A 72 -2.43 -4.16 10.55
C PRO A 72 -1.27 -5.14 10.72
N ILE A 73 -0.09 -4.84 10.15
CA ILE A 73 1.06 -5.76 10.17
C ILE A 73 1.98 -5.55 11.37
N TYR A 74 1.85 -4.44 12.10
CA TYR A 74 2.73 -4.13 13.23
C TYR A 74 2.76 -5.19 14.34
N PRO A 75 1.61 -5.75 14.80
CA PRO A 75 1.65 -6.76 15.86
C PRO A 75 2.39 -8.04 15.42
N SER A 76 2.14 -8.49 14.19
CA SER A 76 2.81 -9.67 13.62
C SER A 76 4.33 -9.46 13.51
N ILE A 77 4.76 -8.27 13.11
CA ILE A 77 6.18 -7.91 13.09
C ILE A 77 6.74 -7.93 14.51
N TYR A 78 6.08 -7.27 15.46
CA TYR A 78 6.51 -7.19 16.86
C TYR A 78 6.74 -8.58 17.47
N TYR A 79 5.77 -9.49 17.33
CA TYR A 79 5.87 -10.86 17.84
C TYR A 79 6.91 -11.72 17.10
N SER A 80 7.19 -11.41 15.83
CA SER A 80 8.19 -12.13 15.05
C SER A 80 9.64 -11.68 15.30
N MET A 81 9.85 -10.56 16.00
CA MET A 81 11.20 -10.05 16.26
C MET A 81 11.89 -10.82 17.39
N ARG A 82 13.18 -11.13 17.18
CA ARG A 82 14.04 -11.74 18.21
C ARG A 82 14.18 -10.85 19.46
N ASN A 83 14.25 -9.53 19.28
CA ASN A 83 14.32 -8.56 20.36
C ASN A 83 13.19 -7.53 20.24
N GLN A 84 12.17 -7.68 21.07
CA GLN A 84 10.98 -6.82 21.11
C GLN A 84 11.30 -5.39 21.58
N GLY A 85 12.31 -5.20 22.43
CA GLY A 85 12.70 -3.88 22.94
C GLY A 85 13.23 -2.92 21.86
N SER A 86 13.65 -3.45 20.71
CA SER A 86 14.13 -2.66 19.57
C SER A 86 13.02 -2.26 18.58
N PHE A 87 11.75 -2.59 18.85
CA PHE A 87 10.65 -2.39 17.89
C PHE A 87 10.53 -0.95 17.42
N THR A 88 10.49 -0.01 18.36
CA THR A 88 10.34 1.41 18.06
C THR A 88 11.51 1.91 17.21
N LEU A 89 12.74 1.53 17.53
CA LEU A 89 13.93 1.92 16.77
C LEU A 89 13.89 1.39 15.34
N VAL A 90 13.57 0.10 15.16
CA VAL A 90 13.48 -0.54 13.84
C VAL A 90 12.38 0.12 13.01
N LEU A 91 11.22 0.39 13.61
CA LEU A 91 10.11 1.05 12.94
C LEU A 91 10.48 2.48 12.54
N SER A 92 11.07 3.27 13.44
CA SER A 92 11.51 4.65 13.14
C SER A 92 12.52 4.71 12.00
N ILE A 93 13.52 3.80 11.99
CA ILE A 93 14.50 3.74 10.89
C ILE A 93 13.82 3.34 9.59
N ALA A 94 12.96 2.32 9.61
CA ALA A 94 12.25 1.86 8.41
C ALA A 94 11.37 2.96 7.80
N PHE A 95 10.59 3.67 8.63
CA PHE A 95 9.79 4.81 8.19
C PHE A 95 10.65 5.97 7.69
N GLY A 96 11.78 6.25 8.33
CA GLY A 96 12.72 7.29 7.86
C GLY A 96 13.28 6.98 6.47
N VAL A 97 13.76 5.75 6.25
CA VAL A 97 14.26 5.30 4.94
C VAL A 97 13.14 5.33 3.90
N PHE A 98 11.95 4.83 4.24
CA PHE A 98 10.80 4.82 3.34
C PHE A 98 10.39 6.23 2.92
N THR A 99 10.31 7.16 3.89
CA THR A 99 10.01 8.57 3.65
C THR A 99 11.05 9.20 2.73
N ALA A 100 12.34 8.94 2.95
CA ALA A 100 13.42 9.46 2.13
C ALA A 100 13.31 8.98 0.67
N VAL A 101 13.07 7.68 0.47
CA VAL A 101 12.89 7.11 -0.88
C VAL A 101 11.66 7.70 -1.58
N PHE A 102 10.53 7.83 -0.87
CA PHE A 102 9.30 8.41 -1.41
C PHE A 102 9.48 9.87 -1.80
N LEU A 103 10.15 10.66 -0.95
CA LEU A 103 10.44 12.06 -1.21
C LEU A 103 11.37 12.21 -2.41
N LEU A 104 12.47 11.44 -2.45
CA LEU A 104 13.42 11.46 -3.56
C LEU A 104 12.73 11.12 -4.88
N PHE A 105 11.96 10.02 -4.91
CA PHE A 105 11.28 9.59 -6.12
C PHE A 105 10.18 10.56 -6.56
N GLY A 106 9.42 11.12 -5.61
CA GLY A 106 8.40 12.14 -5.89
C GLY A 106 9.00 13.44 -6.44
N LEU A 107 10.12 13.90 -5.88
CA LEU A 107 10.84 15.06 -6.39
C LEU A 107 11.39 14.80 -7.79
N LEU A 108 12.03 13.64 -8.01
CA LEU A 108 12.54 13.25 -9.33
C LEU A 108 11.42 13.25 -10.38
N GLY A 109 10.29 12.59 -10.11
CA GLY A 109 9.14 12.59 -11.01
C GLY A 109 8.60 14.00 -11.27
N SER A 110 8.57 14.85 -10.25
CA SER A 110 8.13 16.25 -10.38
C SER A 110 9.06 17.08 -11.26
N PHE A 111 10.39 16.93 -11.13
CA PHE A 111 11.38 17.61 -11.96
C PHE A 111 11.40 17.10 -13.41
N MET A 112 11.07 15.83 -13.62
CA MET A 112 11.06 15.21 -14.95
C MET A 112 9.78 15.54 -15.74
N PHE A 113 8.60 15.45 -15.12
CA PHE A 113 7.32 15.52 -15.84
C PHE A 113 6.45 16.73 -15.46
N GLY A 114 6.69 17.37 -14.32
CA GLY A 114 5.98 18.59 -13.89
C GLY A 114 4.45 18.48 -14.02
N PHE A 115 3.86 19.39 -14.79
CA PHE A 115 2.40 19.52 -14.98
C PHE A 115 1.73 18.33 -15.68
N THR A 116 2.46 17.53 -16.45
CA THR A 116 1.92 16.41 -17.23
C THR A 116 2.12 15.05 -16.55
N THR A 117 2.49 15.05 -15.27
CA THR A 117 2.72 13.81 -14.50
C THR A 117 1.45 12.98 -14.40
N ALA A 118 1.43 11.84 -15.08
CA ALA A 118 0.37 10.84 -14.95
C ALA A 118 0.49 10.06 -13.62
N PRO A 119 -0.60 9.48 -13.09
CA PRO A 119 -0.59 8.81 -11.77
C PRO A 119 0.34 7.61 -11.65
N LEU A 120 0.68 6.94 -12.76
CA LEU A 120 1.67 5.86 -12.78
C LEU A 120 2.94 6.33 -13.49
N ILE A 121 4.10 6.06 -12.90
CA ILE A 121 5.39 6.36 -13.54
C ILE A 121 5.54 5.67 -14.90
N THR A 122 5.02 4.45 -15.03
CA THR A 122 5.07 3.66 -16.28
C THR A 122 4.37 4.34 -17.45
N GLN A 123 3.38 5.22 -17.19
CA GLN A 123 2.67 5.99 -18.21
C GLN A 123 3.46 7.23 -18.66
N ASN A 124 4.38 7.71 -17.83
CA ASN A 124 5.20 8.88 -18.12
C ASN A 124 6.50 8.52 -18.86
N LEU A 125 6.96 7.27 -18.76
CA LEU A 125 8.21 6.82 -19.37
C LEU A 125 8.08 6.65 -20.90
N PRO A 126 9.05 7.13 -21.71
CA PRO A 126 9.01 7.01 -23.15
C PRO A 126 9.23 5.54 -23.60
N SER A 127 8.32 5.00 -24.42
CA SER A 127 8.25 3.57 -24.75
C SER A 127 9.36 3.05 -25.69
N HIS A 128 10.10 3.94 -26.34
CA HIS A 128 11.13 3.57 -27.31
C HIS A 128 12.46 3.13 -26.64
N LEU A 129 12.70 3.54 -25.39
CA LEU A 129 13.94 3.23 -24.67
C LEU A 129 13.91 1.83 -24.04
N LEU A 130 15.06 1.14 -24.07
CA LEU A 130 15.21 -0.15 -23.39
C LEU A 130 15.05 -0.01 -21.86
N ALA A 131 15.62 1.05 -21.27
CA ALA A 131 15.50 1.33 -19.83
C ALA A 131 14.03 1.51 -19.40
N SER A 132 13.23 2.24 -20.18
CA SER A 132 11.79 2.38 -19.95
C SER A 132 11.05 1.05 -20.03
N ARG A 133 11.35 0.24 -21.05
CA ARG A 133 10.71 -1.09 -21.20
C ARG A 133 11.03 -1.99 -20.01
N LEU A 134 12.28 -2.00 -19.54
CA LEU A 134 12.67 -2.73 -18.35
C LEU A 134 11.94 -2.21 -17.10
N ALA A 135 11.87 -0.90 -16.91
CA ALA A 135 11.16 -0.30 -15.78
C ALA A 135 9.66 -0.66 -15.79
N ILE A 136 9.02 -0.65 -16.96
CA ILE A 136 7.62 -1.05 -17.14
C ILE A 136 7.45 -2.55 -16.82
N TRP A 137 8.32 -3.41 -17.34
CA TRP A 137 8.26 -4.86 -17.08
C TRP A 137 8.43 -5.19 -15.59
N VAL A 138 9.44 -4.61 -14.94
CA VAL A 138 9.68 -4.83 -13.51
C VAL A 138 8.52 -4.29 -12.67
N SER A 139 7.99 -3.11 -13.02
CA SER A 139 6.80 -2.54 -12.37
C SER A 139 5.55 -3.41 -12.52
N PHE A 140 5.43 -4.16 -13.61
CA PHE A 140 4.34 -5.12 -13.82
C PHE A 140 4.53 -6.42 -13.02
N VAL A 141 5.77 -6.92 -12.94
CA VAL A 141 6.09 -8.15 -12.18
C VAL A 141 5.85 -7.95 -10.68
N ILE A 142 6.12 -6.76 -10.13
CA ILE A 142 6.00 -6.50 -8.69
C ILE A 142 4.58 -6.77 -8.14
N PRO A 143 3.48 -6.20 -8.69
CA PRO A 143 2.12 -6.51 -8.24
C PRO A 143 1.74 -7.98 -8.43
N VAL A 144 2.14 -8.59 -9.56
CA VAL A 144 1.88 -10.03 -9.82
C VAL A 144 2.53 -10.90 -8.76
N SER A 145 3.72 -10.52 -8.32
CA SER A 145 4.47 -11.18 -7.27
C SER A 145 3.91 -10.90 -5.86
N LYS A 146 3.52 -9.66 -5.55
CA LYS A 146 3.01 -9.29 -4.22
C LYS A 146 1.56 -9.73 -3.99
N PHE A 147 0.75 -9.84 -5.03
CA PHE A 147 -0.68 -10.14 -4.90
C PHE A 147 -0.95 -11.45 -4.12
N PRO A 148 -0.31 -12.59 -4.43
CA PRO A 148 -0.46 -13.81 -3.64
C PRO A 148 -0.12 -13.65 -2.16
N LEU A 149 0.90 -12.84 -1.86
CA LEU A 149 1.35 -12.60 -0.49
C LEU A 149 0.32 -11.81 0.33
N LEU A 150 -0.34 -10.84 -0.29
CA LEU A 150 -1.40 -10.04 0.33
C LEU A 150 -2.70 -10.83 0.48
N MET A 151 -2.99 -11.73 -0.46
CA MET A 151 -4.18 -12.59 -0.40
C MET A 151 -4.07 -13.73 0.60
N HIS A 152 -2.86 -14.18 0.93
CA HIS A 152 -2.65 -15.30 1.85
C HIS A 152 -3.32 -15.12 3.22
N PRO A 153 -3.12 -14.02 3.98
CA PRO A 153 -3.79 -13.85 5.28
C PRO A 153 -5.31 -13.82 5.13
N ILE A 154 -5.85 -13.08 4.15
CA ILE A 154 -7.29 -12.97 3.90
C ILE A 154 -7.92 -14.35 3.66
N THR A 155 -7.32 -15.14 2.76
CA THR A 155 -7.83 -16.47 2.41
C THR A 155 -7.68 -17.46 3.56
N SER A 156 -6.64 -17.31 4.39
CA SER A 156 -6.41 -18.16 5.56
C SER A 156 -7.40 -17.86 6.69
N ASP A 157 -7.66 -16.58 6.97
CA ASP A 157 -8.62 -16.15 8.00
C ASP A 157 -10.04 -16.58 7.63
N VAL A 158 -10.46 -16.38 6.37
CA VAL A 158 -11.77 -16.83 5.88
C VAL A 158 -11.88 -18.34 5.93
N HIS A 159 -10.81 -19.06 5.53
CA HIS A 159 -10.78 -20.52 5.61
C HIS A 159 -10.92 -21.00 7.05
N GLU A 160 -10.22 -20.39 8.00
CA GLU A 160 -10.25 -20.76 9.41
C GLU A 160 -11.63 -20.54 10.03
N ILE A 161 -12.29 -19.41 9.71
CA ILE A 161 -13.66 -19.13 10.16
C ILE A 161 -14.64 -20.20 9.66
N ILE A 162 -14.54 -20.59 8.39
CA ILE A 162 -15.38 -21.65 7.80
C ILE A 162 -15.07 -23.00 8.45
N ALA A 163 -13.79 -23.36 8.56
CA ALA A 163 -13.38 -24.64 9.12
C ALA A 163 -13.83 -24.80 10.59
N ARG A 164 -13.73 -23.72 11.39
CA ARG A 164 -14.22 -23.69 12.78
C ARG A 164 -15.75 -23.83 12.85
N LYS A 165 -16.49 -23.14 11.96
CA LYS A 165 -17.96 -23.18 11.95
C LYS A 165 -18.52 -24.55 11.58
N PHE A 166 -17.84 -25.27 10.70
CA PHE A 166 -18.26 -26.59 10.21
C PHE A 166 -17.47 -27.76 10.83
N SER A 167 -16.69 -27.51 11.89
CA SER A 167 -15.86 -28.51 12.58
C SER A 167 -15.02 -29.38 11.63
N ILE A 168 -14.44 -28.75 10.60
CA ILE A 168 -13.71 -29.44 9.54
C ILE A 168 -12.32 -29.83 10.05
N GLN A 169 -11.93 -31.08 9.87
CA GLN A 169 -10.60 -31.53 10.29
C GLN A 169 -9.49 -30.80 9.50
N PRO A 170 -8.44 -30.31 10.19
CA PRO A 170 -7.30 -29.69 9.53
C PRO A 170 -6.61 -30.71 8.62
N LYS A 171 -6.26 -30.28 7.40
CA LYS A 171 -5.62 -31.09 6.33
C LYS A 171 -6.50 -32.16 5.66
N SER A 172 -7.80 -32.19 5.93
CA SER A 172 -8.74 -33.01 5.15
C SER A 172 -8.80 -32.54 3.68
N LEU A 173 -9.13 -33.44 2.75
CA LEU A 173 -9.39 -33.06 1.34
C LEU A 173 -10.45 -31.95 1.25
N VAL A 174 -11.45 -31.98 2.13
CA VAL A 174 -12.49 -30.94 2.25
C VAL A 174 -11.88 -29.58 2.62
N SER A 175 -10.95 -29.54 3.58
CA SER A 175 -10.23 -28.31 3.96
C SER A 175 -9.43 -27.74 2.77
N ILE A 176 -8.72 -28.59 2.01
CA ILE A 176 -7.97 -28.16 0.83
C ILE A 176 -8.92 -27.60 -0.25
N VAL A 177 -10.02 -28.29 -0.53
CA VAL A 177 -11.03 -27.84 -1.51
C VAL A 177 -11.62 -26.48 -1.11
N ILE A 178 -12.01 -26.31 0.16
CA ILE A 178 -12.54 -25.04 0.65
C ILE A 178 -11.50 -23.92 0.49
N ARG A 179 -10.23 -24.18 0.82
CA ARG A 179 -9.16 -23.17 0.67
C ARG A 179 -8.99 -22.72 -0.78
N VAL A 180 -9.01 -23.67 -1.72
CA VAL A 180 -8.93 -23.38 -3.17
C VAL A 180 -10.16 -22.60 -3.65
N VAL A 181 -11.35 -22.99 -3.21
CA VAL A 181 -12.60 -22.30 -3.58
C VAL A 181 -12.63 -20.88 -3.05
N VAL A 182 -12.29 -20.67 -1.76
CA VAL A 182 -12.21 -19.35 -1.14
C VAL A 182 -11.17 -18.46 -1.84
N SER A 183 -9.97 -18.99 -2.10
CA SER A 183 -8.92 -18.23 -2.80
C SER A 183 -9.32 -17.85 -4.24
N SER A 184 -9.91 -18.78 -4.97
CA SER A 184 -10.37 -18.54 -6.34
C SER A 184 -11.52 -17.53 -6.39
N PHE A 185 -12.50 -17.66 -5.49
CA PHE A 185 -13.65 -16.76 -5.41
C PHE A 185 -13.22 -15.34 -5.03
N THR A 186 -12.39 -15.19 -3.99
CA THR A 186 -11.89 -13.87 -3.57
C THR A 186 -11.08 -13.17 -4.67
N THR A 187 -10.20 -13.91 -5.36
CA THR A 187 -9.44 -13.38 -6.50
C THR A 187 -10.36 -12.95 -7.65
N LEU A 188 -11.40 -13.72 -7.94
CA LEU A 188 -12.37 -13.41 -9.00
C LEU A 188 -13.18 -12.16 -8.68
N VAL A 189 -13.62 -11.98 -7.43
CA VAL A 189 -14.32 -10.77 -6.98
C VAL A 189 -13.42 -9.54 -7.13
N ILE A 190 -12.16 -9.63 -6.70
CA ILE A 190 -11.18 -8.53 -6.86
C ILE A 190 -10.96 -8.19 -8.33
N MET A 191 -10.86 -9.21 -9.19
CA MET A 191 -10.74 -9.03 -10.63
C MET A 191 -11.97 -8.33 -11.23
N ALA A 192 -13.18 -8.73 -10.83
CA ALA A 192 -14.40 -8.09 -11.30
C ALA A 192 -14.47 -6.60 -10.91
N ILE A 193 -14.06 -6.26 -9.68
CA ILE A 193 -13.96 -4.87 -9.22
C ILE A 193 -12.92 -4.10 -10.04
N ALA A 194 -11.74 -4.68 -10.28
CA ALA A 194 -10.68 -4.05 -11.05
C ALA A 194 -11.09 -3.78 -12.51
N LEU A 195 -11.89 -4.66 -13.11
CA LEU A 195 -12.44 -4.46 -14.46
C LEU A 195 -13.56 -3.42 -14.49
N GLY A 196 -14.37 -3.34 -13.43
CA GLY A 196 -15.47 -2.37 -13.32
C GLY A 196 -15.01 -0.94 -13.04
N LEU A 197 -13.86 -0.75 -12.38
CA LEU A 197 -13.33 0.56 -11.97
C LEU A 197 -11.87 0.74 -12.43
N PRO A 198 -11.60 1.07 -13.70
CA PRO A 198 -10.24 1.18 -14.25
C PRO A 198 -9.49 2.46 -13.82
N LYS A 199 -9.85 3.05 -12.66
CA LYS A 199 -9.30 4.31 -12.14
C LYS A 199 -8.36 4.05 -10.96
N PHE A 200 -7.14 3.64 -11.30
CA PHE A 200 -6.10 3.30 -10.32
C PHE A 200 -5.89 4.38 -9.25
N ALA A 201 -5.73 5.64 -9.68
CA ALA A 201 -5.47 6.75 -8.76
C ALA A 201 -6.63 6.98 -7.78
N GLY A 202 -7.87 6.96 -8.26
CA GLY A 202 -9.06 7.14 -7.43
C GLY A 202 -9.24 6.00 -6.40
N ILE A 203 -8.95 4.76 -6.79
CA ILE A 203 -9.01 3.61 -5.85
C ILE A 203 -7.97 3.76 -4.74
N ILE A 204 -6.73 4.10 -5.08
CA ILE A 204 -5.65 4.30 -4.09
C ILE A 204 -5.99 5.46 -3.15
N GLU A 205 -6.46 6.56 -3.70
CA GLU A 205 -6.90 7.72 -2.93
C GLU A 205 -8.03 7.35 -1.96
N PHE A 206 -9.01 6.57 -2.43
CA PHE A 206 -10.13 6.10 -1.60
C PHE A 206 -9.65 5.19 -0.47
N VAL A 207 -8.86 4.16 -0.78
CA VAL A 207 -8.35 3.21 0.23
C VAL A 207 -7.51 3.93 1.28
N GLY A 208 -6.61 4.82 0.85
CA GLY A 208 -5.76 5.57 1.76
C GLY A 208 -6.53 6.56 2.63
N SER A 209 -7.45 7.33 2.05
CA SER A 209 -8.22 8.33 2.81
C SER A 209 -9.29 7.71 3.71
N SER A 210 -9.81 6.53 3.39
CA SER A 210 -10.84 5.86 4.21
C SER A 210 -10.23 4.81 5.15
N ILE A 211 -9.79 3.68 4.60
CA ILE A 211 -9.38 2.50 5.34
C ILE A 211 -8.09 2.79 6.13
N ASP A 212 -7.07 3.35 5.49
CA ASP A 212 -5.78 3.56 6.18
C ASP A 212 -5.85 4.68 7.22
N MET A 213 -6.63 5.74 6.99
CA MET A 213 -6.88 6.75 8.03
C MET A 213 -7.67 6.17 9.20
N LEU A 214 -8.67 5.33 8.93
CA LEU A 214 -9.45 4.69 9.98
C LEU A 214 -8.57 3.77 10.83
N LEU A 215 -7.83 2.85 10.20
CA LEU A 215 -7.04 1.83 10.89
C LEU A 215 -5.71 2.37 11.44
N GLY A 216 -5.10 3.34 10.76
CA GLY A 216 -3.77 3.86 11.07
C GLY A 216 -3.76 5.08 11.99
N VAL A 217 -4.83 5.88 12.00
CA VAL A 217 -4.90 7.12 12.79
C VAL A 217 -6.08 7.12 13.75
N ILE A 218 -7.31 6.97 13.24
CA ILE A 218 -8.53 7.17 14.04
C ILE A 218 -8.67 6.10 15.13
N LEU A 219 -8.67 4.82 14.76
CA LEU A 219 -8.87 3.73 15.72
C LEU A 219 -7.76 3.65 16.78
N PRO A 220 -6.46 3.72 16.43
CA PRO A 220 -5.38 3.70 17.43
C PRO A 220 -5.52 4.83 18.45
N ILE A 221 -5.84 6.06 18.01
CA ILE A 221 -6.02 7.20 18.92
C ILE A 221 -7.25 7.01 19.80
N VAL A 222 -8.38 6.57 19.23
CA VAL A 222 -9.62 6.33 19.99
C VAL A 222 -9.41 5.26 21.06
N PHE A 223 -8.75 4.14 20.71
CA PHE A 223 -8.46 3.08 21.67
C PHE A 223 -7.47 3.54 22.74
N TYR A 224 -6.42 4.27 22.36
CA TYR A 224 -5.45 4.79 23.31
C TYR A 224 -6.08 5.76 24.31
N LEU A 225 -6.92 6.70 23.84
CA LEU A 225 -7.67 7.60 24.71
C LEU A 225 -8.61 6.82 25.63
N LYS A 226 -9.35 5.82 25.12
CA LYS A 226 -10.29 5.04 25.93
C LYS A 226 -9.59 4.22 27.02
N ILE A 227 -8.41 3.67 26.74
CA ILE A 227 -7.64 2.86 27.68
C ILE A 227 -6.96 3.75 28.75
N TYR A 228 -6.38 4.88 28.36
CA TYR A 228 -5.51 5.69 29.23
C TYR A 228 -6.14 7.04 29.66
N GLN A 229 -7.44 7.25 29.45
CA GLN A 229 -8.14 8.51 29.77
C GLN A 229 -7.90 9.04 31.18
N PHE A 230 -7.74 8.17 32.18
CA PHE A 230 -7.55 8.57 33.59
C PHE A 230 -6.09 8.78 33.98
N THR A 231 -5.14 8.33 33.17
CA THR A 231 -3.71 8.40 33.46
C THR A 231 -2.97 9.45 32.63
N LEU A 232 -3.61 9.97 31.57
CA LEU A 232 -2.96 10.88 30.63
C LEU A 232 -2.94 12.34 31.13
N PRO A 233 -1.80 13.04 31.04
CA PRO A 233 -1.75 14.47 31.30
C PRO A 233 -2.57 15.24 30.25
N ARG A 234 -3.25 16.31 30.68
CA ARG A 234 -4.20 17.07 29.85
C ARG A 234 -3.61 17.55 28.53
N ALA A 235 -2.34 17.96 28.50
CA ALA A 235 -1.67 18.42 27.28
C ALA A 235 -1.55 17.31 26.22
N HIS A 236 -1.19 16.08 26.62
CA HIS A 236 -1.12 14.94 25.70
C HIS A 236 -2.51 14.57 25.17
N MET A 237 -3.53 14.63 26.04
CA MET A 237 -4.91 14.37 25.66
C MET A 237 -5.40 15.38 24.61
N VAL A 238 -5.12 16.67 24.80
CA VAL A 238 -5.47 17.71 23.81
C VAL A 238 -4.77 17.45 22.46
N GLY A 239 -3.49 17.10 22.47
CA GLY A 239 -2.75 16.77 21.25
C GLY A 239 -3.37 15.59 20.49
N LEU A 240 -3.73 14.51 21.19
CA LEU A 240 -4.39 13.35 20.60
C LEU A 240 -5.78 13.67 20.03
N VAL A 241 -6.57 14.48 20.74
CA VAL A 241 -7.88 14.92 20.25
C VAL A 241 -7.74 15.80 19.00
N ILE A 242 -6.75 16.69 18.95
CA ILE A 242 -6.46 17.48 17.75
C ILE A 242 -6.08 16.56 16.58
N MET A 243 -5.16 15.61 16.79
CA MET A 243 -4.78 14.65 15.75
C MET A 243 -5.96 13.81 15.27
N LEU A 244 -6.85 13.40 16.18
CA LEU A 244 -8.08 12.68 15.86
C LEU A 244 -9.01 13.52 14.98
N LEU A 245 -9.27 14.77 15.35
CA LEU A 245 -10.12 15.68 14.58
C LEU A 245 -9.54 15.95 13.18
N VAL A 246 -8.23 16.21 13.10
CA VAL A 246 -7.53 16.38 11.82
C VAL A 246 -7.64 15.10 10.98
N GLY A 247 -7.39 13.93 11.56
CA GLY A 247 -7.52 12.64 10.87
C GLY A 247 -8.93 12.41 10.32
N ILE A 248 -9.97 12.72 11.10
CA ILE A 248 -11.37 12.63 10.65
C ILE A 248 -11.64 13.61 9.51
N CYS A 249 -11.21 14.87 9.62
CA CYS A 249 -11.37 15.86 8.56
C CYS A 249 -10.72 15.38 7.26
N LEU A 250 -9.45 14.95 7.33
CA LEU A 250 -8.70 14.44 6.18
C LEU A 250 -9.36 13.20 5.56
N ALA A 251 -9.85 12.28 6.39
CA ALA A 251 -10.52 11.08 5.92
C ALA A 251 -11.82 11.40 5.17
N VAL A 252 -12.64 12.29 5.72
CA VAL A 252 -13.92 12.71 5.12
C VAL A 252 -13.67 13.47 3.82
N THR A 253 -12.79 14.48 3.83
CA THR A 253 -12.51 15.28 2.62
C THR A 253 -11.89 14.42 1.53
N GLY A 254 -10.94 13.56 1.89
CA GLY A 254 -10.27 12.64 0.96
C GLY A 254 -11.25 11.64 0.35
N THR A 255 -12.10 11.02 1.15
CA THR A 255 -13.07 10.03 0.67
C THR A 255 -14.10 10.65 -0.26
N ILE A 256 -14.59 11.86 0.04
CA ILE A 256 -15.52 12.58 -0.84
C ILE A 256 -14.84 12.93 -2.17
N ALA A 257 -13.59 13.39 -2.13
CA ALA A 257 -12.83 13.72 -3.33
C ALA A 257 -12.57 12.49 -4.20
N SER A 258 -12.17 11.36 -3.59
CA SER A 258 -11.90 10.12 -4.30
C SER A 258 -13.16 9.52 -4.93
N ILE A 259 -14.30 9.55 -4.23
CA ILE A 259 -15.57 9.06 -4.77
C ILE A 259 -15.98 9.89 -5.98
N LYS A 260 -15.86 11.21 -5.91
CA LYS A 260 -16.12 12.09 -7.06
C LYS A 260 -15.21 11.74 -8.23
N ASP A 261 -13.93 11.47 -7.98
CA ASP A 261 -12.98 11.10 -9.04
C ASP A 261 -13.29 9.74 -9.65
N ILE A 262 -13.73 8.78 -8.84
CA ILE A 262 -14.13 7.44 -9.31
C ILE A 262 -15.40 7.52 -10.16
N LEU A 263 -16.36 8.37 -9.80
CA LEU A 263 -17.64 8.50 -10.50
C LEU A 263 -17.62 9.42 -11.74
N ALA A 264 -16.65 10.33 -11.85
CA ALA A 264 -16.55 11.32 -12.94
C ALA A 264 -16.24 10.74 -14.32
#